data_AF-A0A3R7SKI3-F1
#
_entry.id   AF-A0A3R7SKI3-F1
#
_cell.length_a   1.000
_cell.length_b   1.000
_cell.length_c   1.000
_cell.angle_alpha   90.00
_cell.angle_beta   90.00
_cell.angle_gamma   90.00
#
_symmetry.space_group_name_H-M   'P 1'
#
loop_
_entity.id
_entity.type
_entity.pdbx_description
1 polymer ?
#
loop_
_entity_poly.entity_id
_entity_poly.type
_entity_poly.pdbx_seq_one_letter_code
_entity_poly.pdbx_strand_id
1 'polypeptide(L)'
;MDLASNKLGWVNRDPQDAKVQQLRAYLDNNNGMKGLEILAPDEIDRAVKIFYRDGFVVVRDALNAERLDFLRKGCDRVVREMLKLDPHRIGNRGSHRYSFGGASKTGHLMHQPEWAMLLDLETVTPILTAIFGSPKYVARGGGGDFCL
;
A
#
# COMPACT_ATOMS: atom_id res chain seq x y z
N MET A 1 -20.02 19.23 -18.90
CA MET A 1 -19.48 19.68 -17.60
C MET A 1 -18.11 19.06 -17.48
N ASP A 2 -17.08 19.88 -17.74
CA ASP A 2 -15.70 19.44 -17.90
C ASP A 2 -15.10 19.11 -16.52
N LEU A 3 -14.96 17.82 -16.21
CA LEU A 3 -14.32 17.31 -14.99
C LEU A 3 -12.80 17.14 -15.18
N ALA A 4 -12.20 17.77 -16.20
CA ALA A 4 -10.76 17.81 -16.38
C ALA A 4 -10.10 18.76 -15.37
N SER A 5 -9.84 18.26 -14.16
CA SER A 5 -8.96 18.94 -13.23
C SER A 5 -8.19 17.91 -12.42
N ASN A 6 -6.88 18.11 -12.33
CA ASN A 6 -5.84 17.38 -11.58
C ASN A 6 -6.11 17.15 -10.06
N LYS A 7 -7.37 17.19 -9.61
CA LYS A 7 -7.78 16.93 -8.23
C LYS A 7 -7.73 15.43 -7.95
N LEU A 8 -6.63 15.02 -7.35
CA LEU A 8 -6.58 13.80 -6.55
C LEU A 8 -7.49 14.01 -5.33
N GLY A 9 -8.36 13.05 -5.02
CA GLY A 9 -9.22 13.10 -3.83
C GLY A 9 -10.69 12.78 -4.07
N TRP A 10 -11.48 12.95 -3.00
CA TRP A 10 -12.91 12.67 -2.98
C TRP A 10 -13.72 13.57 -3.90
N VAL A 11 -14.75 12.99 -4.49
CA VAL A 11 -15.83 13.70 -5.18
C VAL A 11 -17.15 13.42 -4.49
N ASN A 12 -18.13 14.29 -4.68
CA ASN A 12 -19.51 14.12 -4.19
C ASN A 12 -19.66 14.06 -2.65
N ARG A 13 -18.65 14.50 -1.88
CA ARG A 13 -18.75 14.72 -0.43
C ARG A 13 -17.83 15.85 -0.01
N ASP A 14 -18.33 16.75 0.84
CA ASP A 14 -17.53 17.84 1.39
C ASP A 14 -16.60 17.31 2.50
N PRO A 15 -15.27 17.45 2.38
CA PRO A 15 -14.35 17.08 3.44
C PRO A 15 -14.57 17.86 4.75
N GLN A 16 -15.22 19.02 4.69
CA GLN A 16 -15.53 19.88 5.85
C GLN A 16 -16.91 19.61 6.47
N ASP A 17 -17.67 18.65 5.93
CA ASP A 17 -18.92 18.21 6.54
C ASP A 17 -18.70 17.80 8.01
N ALA A 18 -19.55 18.31 8.91
CA ALA A 18 -19.40 18.10 10.34
C ALA A 18 -19.34 16.62 10.74
N LYS A 19 -20.07 15.74 10.04
CA LYS A 19 -20.04 14.29 10.29
C LYS A 19 -18.70 13.68 9.84
N VAL A 20 -18.11 14.18 8.75
CA VAL A 20 -16.79 13.73 8.28
C VAL A 20 -15.71 14.14 9.28
N GLN A 21 -15.75 15.38 9.77
CA GLN A 21 -14.81 15.88 10.77
C GLN A 21 -14.93 15.13 12.11
N GLN A 22 -16.16 14.88 12.56
CA GLN A 22 -16.41 14.09 13.77
C GLN A 22 -15.88 12.65 13.63
N LEU A 23 -16.08 12.02 12.47
CA LEU A 23 -15.56 10.68 12.21
C LEU A 23 -14.02 10.64 12.19
N ARG A 24 -13.36 11.65 11.60
CA ARG A 24 -11.89 11.77 11.63
C ARG A 24 -11.38 11.85 13.06
N ALA A 25 -11.92 12.76 13.87
CA ALA A 25 -11.54 12.91 15.26
C ALA A 25 -11.78 11.62 16.07
N TYR A 26 -12.89 10.91 15.82
CA TYR A 26 -13.12 9.61 16.44
C TYR A 26 -12.06 8.59 16.03
N LEU A 27 -11.77 8.45 14.73
CA LEU A 27 -10.79 7.49 14.25
C LEU A 27 -9.37 7.82 14.74
N ASP A 28 -8.96 9.09 14.76
CA ASP A 28 -7.64 9.48 15.26
C ASP A 28 -7.44 9.09 16.73
N ASN A 29 -8.50 9.16 17.53
CA ASN A 29 -8.45 8.79 18.95
C ASN A 29 -8.58 7.28 19.20
N ASN A 30 -9.23 6.53 18.30
CA ASN A 30 -9.65 5.15 18.56
C ASN A 30 -9.06 4.11 17.58
N ASN A 31 -8.34 4.53 16.54
CA ASN A 31 -7.71 3.61 15.59
C ASN A 31 -6.34 3.10 16.09
N GLY A 32 -5.81 2.13 15.33
CA GLY A 32 -4.49 1.56 15.55
C GLY A 32 -4.48 0.39 16.53
N MET A 33 -3.59 -0.56 16.26
CA MET A 33 -3.31 -1.67 17.19
C MET A 33 -2.34 -1.19 18.26
N LYS A 34 -2.74 -1.28 19.53
CA LYS A 34 -1.86 -0.91 20.66
C LYS A 34 -0.84 -2.01 20.91
N GLY A 35 0.37 -1.63 21.34
CA GLY A 35 1.43 -2.58 21.67
C GLY A 35 2.09 -3.25 20.45
N LEU A 36 1.92 -2.68 19.26
CA LEU A 36 2.52 -3.23 18.05
C LEU A 36 4.04 -3.13 18.10
N GLU A 37 4.71 -4.28 18.01
CA GLU A 37 6.16 -4.36 17.91
C GLU A 37 6.59 -4.00 16.47
N ILE A 38 7.46 -3.00 16.33
CA ILE A 38 8.01 -2.56 15.04
C ILE A 38 9.50 -2.90 15.04
N LEU A 39 9.91 -3.78 14.14
CA LEU A 39 11.28 -4.30 14.08
C LEU A 39 12.12 -3.61 13.03
N ALA A 40 13.42 -3.51 13.28
CA ALA A 40 14.41 -3.21 12.24
C ALA A 40 14.59 -4.44 11.31
N PRO A 41 15.04 -4.24 10.05
CA PRO A 41 15.21 -5.32 9.06
C PRO A 41 16.13 -6.48 9.49
N ASP A 42 17.10 -6.22 10.38
CA ASP A 42 18.10 -7.17 10.85
C ASP A 42 17.62 -8.03 12.04
N GLU A 43 16.45 -7.72 12.63
CA GLU A 43 15.88 -8.46 13.76
C GLU A 43 15.13 -9.74 13.32
N ILE A 44 15.78 -10.56 12.47
CA ILE A 44 15.17 -11.71 11.77
C ILE A 44 14.53 -12.71 12.73
N ASP A 45 15.26 -13.14 13.77
CA ASP A 45 14.75 -14.15 14.73
C ASP A 45 13.52 -13.64 15.51
N ARG A 46 13.49 -12.34 15.83
CA ARG A 46 12.32 -11.72 16.47
C ARG A 46 11.16 -11.67 15.49
N ALA A 47 11.42 -11.32 14.23
CA ALA A 47 10.39 -11.26 13.21
C ALA A 47 9.71 -12.63 13.01
N VAL A 48 10.48 -13.71 12.97
CA VAL A 48 9.96 -15.08 12.90
C VAL A 48 9.08 -15.41 14.12
N LYS A 49 9.56 -15.12 15.34
CA LYS A 49 8.80 -15.36 16.57
C LYS A 49 7.47 -14.62 16.59
N ILE A 50 7.48 -13.33 16.24
CA ILE A 50 6.28 -12.49 16.19
C ILE A 50 5.33 -12.98 15.11
N PHE A 51 5.83 -13.31 13.91
CA PHE A 51 5.00 -13.82 12.82
C PHE A 51 4.26 -15.11 13.22
N TYR A 52 4.94 -16.07 13.86
CA TYR A 52 4.27 -17.29 14.31
C TYR A 52 3.34 -17.07 15.51
N ARG A 53 3.58 -16.05 16.35
CA ARG A 53 2.70 -15.66 17.46
C ARG A 53 1.44 -14.95 16.99
N ASP A 54 1.59 -13.96 16.13
CA ASP A 54 0.54 -12.97 15.80
C ASP A 54 -0.04 -13.15 14.39
N GLY A 55 0.61 -13.95 13.53
CA GLY A 55 0.25 -14.12 12.12
C GLY A 55 0.73 -13.01 11.20
N PHE A 56 1.44 -11.99 11.73
CA PHE A 56 2.05 -10.92 10.96
C PHE A 56 3.23 -10.30 11.73
N VAL A 57 4.06 -9.51 11.04
CA VAL A 57 5.15 -8.73 11.64
C VAL A 57 5.24 -7.38 10.93
N VAL A 58 5.59 -6.32 11.66
CA VAL A 58 5.84 -4.99 11.09
C VAL A 58 7.32 -4.67 11.12
N VAL A 59 7.85 -4.34 9.95
CA VAL A 59 9.26 -4.00 9.74
C VAL A 59 9.33 -2.55 9.29
N ARG A 60 10.05 -1.71 10.03
CA ARG A 60 10.33 -0.33 9.62
C ARG A 60 11.45 -0.29 8.59
N ASP A 61 11.51 0.82 7.86
CA ASP A 61 12.64 1.11 6.96
C ASP A 61 12.88 0.02 5.90
N ALA A 62 11.81 -0.70 5.49
CA ALA A 62 11.87 -1.71 4.44
C ALA A 62 12.36 -1.13 3.11
N LEU A 63 12.10 0.16 2.86
CA LEU A 63 12.66 0.92 1.76
C LEU A 63 13.46 2.09 2.33
N ASN A 64 14.62 2.35 1.74
CA ASN A 64 15.34 3.60 1.99
C ASN A 64 14.59 4.79 1.35
N ALA A 65 15.02 6.02 1.66
CA ALA A 65 14.36 7.24 1.19
C ALA A 65 14.27 7.33 -0.35
N GLU A 66 15.31 6.91 -1.06
CA GLU A 66 15.37 6.95 -2.52
C GLU A 66 14.38 5.97 -3.16
N ARG A 67 14.40 4.71 -2.73
CA ARG A 67 13.46 3.68 -3.21
C ARG A 67 12.02 4.05 -2.86
N LEU A 68 11.78 4.63 -1.69
CA LEU A 68 10.46 5.11 -1.28
C LEU A 68 9.97 6.25 -2.18
N ASP A 69 10.81 7.24 -2.49
CA ASP A 69 10.47 8.33 -3.40
C ASP A 69 10.20 7.82 -4.82
N PHE A 70 11.03 6.88 -5.30
CA PHE A 70 10.83 6.23 -6.59
C PHE A 70 9.46 5.54 -6.68
N LEU A 71 9.12 4.72 -5.67
CA LEU A 71 7.81 4.07 -5.59
C LEU A 71 6.65 5.08 -5.53
N ARG A 72 6.79 6.16 -4.73
CA ARG A 72 5.76 7.21 -4.63
C ARG A 72 5.47 7.88 -5.97
N LYS A 73 6.51 8.21 -6.73
CA LYS A 73 6.36 8.79 -8.08
C LYS A 73 5.63 7.85 -9.04
N GLY A 74 5.94 6.54 -8.97
CA GLY A 74 5.21 5.52 -9.73
C GLY A 74 3.74 5.42 -9.35
N CYS A 75 3.45 5.35 -8.04
CA CYS A 75 2.08 5.38 -7.51
C CYS A 75 1.31 6.60 -7.99
N ASP A 76 1.87 7.81 -7.84
CA ASP A 76 1.21 9.05 -8.25
C ASP A 76 0.88 9.06 -9.75
N ARG A 77 1.81 8.59 -10.58
CA ARG A 77 1.59 8.47 -12.02
C ARG A 77 0.44 7.52 -12.33
N VAL A 78 0.48 6.29 -11.81
CA VAL A 78 -0.55 5.27 -12.10
C VAL A 78 -1.91 5.67 -11.52
N VAL A 79 -1.96 6.26 -10.32
CA VAL A 79 -3.19 6.82 -9.74
C VAL A 79 -3.80 7.85 -10.70
N ARG A 80 -3.00 8.80 -11.21
CA ARG A 80 -3.51 9.82 -12.15
C ARG A 80 -4.03 9.20 -13.44
N GLU A 81 -3.35 8.18 -13.98
CA GLU A 81 -3.81 7.45 -15.16
C GLU A 81 -5.16 6.77 -14.91
N MET A 82 -5.31 6.09 -13.78
CA MET A 82 -6.58 5.44 -13.39
C MET A 82 -7.71 6.46 -13.19
N LEU A 83 -7.46 7.56 -12.50
CA LEU A 83 -8.49 8.57 -12.22
C LEU A 83 -8.92 9.40 -13.42
N LYS A 84 -8.10 9.45 -14.49
CA LYS A 84 -8.51 10.01 -15.78
C LYS A 84 -9.59 9.14 -16.44
N LEU A 85 -9.55 7.83 -16.21
CA LEU A 85 -10.53 6.88 -16.75
C LEU A 85 -11.78 6.75 -15.87
N ASP A 86 -11.68 7.12 -14.58
CA ASP A 86 -12.78 7.07 -13.61
C ASP A 86 -13.03 8.45 -12.97
N PRO A 87 -13.60 9.42 -13.71
CA PRO A 87 -13.85 10.77 -13.21
C PRO A 87 -14.87 10.83 -12.06
N HIS A 88 -15.73 9.81 -11.93
CA HIS A 88 -16.79 9.74 -10.91
C HIS A 88 -16.39 8.99 -9.65
N ARG A 89 -15.16 8.47 -9.59
CA ARG A 89 -14.62 7.73 -8.45
C ARG A 89 -15.44 6.50 -8.07
N ILE A 90 -15.90 5.76 -9.07
CA ILE A 90 -16.64 4.50 -8.88
C ILE A 90 -15.74 3.48 -8.18
N GLY A 91 -14.46 3.43 -8.58
CA GLY A 91 -13.47 2.49 -8.05
C GLY A 91 -13.68 1.05 -8.50
N ASN A 92 -12.58 0.30 -8.65
CA ASN A 92 -12.64 -1.14 -8.93
C ASN A 92 -12.71 -2.00 -7.64
N ARG A 93 -12.73 -1.36 -6.47
CA ARG A 93 -13.00 -1.97 -5.15
C ARG A 93 -14.07 -1.23 -4.36
N GLY A 94 -14.99 -0.60 -5.08
CA GLY A 94 -16.03 0.26 -4.52
C GLY A 94 -15.62 1.73 -4.49
N SER A 95 -16.57 2.59 -4.13
CA SER A 95 -16.43 4.05 -4.22
C SER A 95 -15.12 4.54 -3.61
N HIS A 96 -14.34 5.30 -4.38
CA HIS A 96 -13.05 5.89 -4.01
C HIS A 96 -11.94 4.88 -3.63
N ARG A 97 -12.15 3.58 -3.85
CA ARG A 97 -11.20 2.51 -3.53
C ARG A 97 -10.73 1.79 -4.78
N TYR A 98 -9.43 1.66 -4.89
CA TYR A 98 -8.80 1.15 -6.08
C TYR A 98 -7.75 0.11 -5.75
N SER A 99 -7.71 -0.91 -6.60
CA SER A 99 -6.61 -1.84 -6.72
C SER A 99 -5.82 -1.54 -7.98
N PHE A 100 -4.52 -1.37 -7.81
CA PHE A 100 -3.60 -1.23 -8.94
C PHE A 100 -3.61 -2.49 -9.80
N GLY A 101 -3.55 -3.66 -9.16
CA GLY A 101 -3.60 -4.94 -9.85
C GLY A 101 -4.92 -5.15 -10.59
N GLY A 102 -6.05 -4.80 -9.97
CA GLY A 102 -7.37 -4.89 -10.59
C GLY A 102 -7.60 -3.93 -11.77
N ALA A 103 -6.74 -2.93 -11.95
CA ALA A 103 -6.76 -2.02 -13.10
C ALA A 103 -5.78 -2.43 -14.21
N SER A 104 -4.93 -3.42 -13.97
CA SER A 104 -3.95 -3.93 -14.94
C SER A 104 -4.46 -5.18 -15.63
N LYS A 105 -4.23 -5.31 -16.94
CA LYS A 105 -4.59 -6.52 -17.71
C LYS A 105 -3.89 -7.78 -17.20
N THR A 106 -2.70 -7.65 -16.60
CA THR A 106 -1.95 -8.78 -16.06
C THR A 106 -2.34 -9.12 -14.61
N GLY A 107 -3.26 -8.37 -14.00
CA GLY A 107 -3.58 -8.47 -12.58
C GLY A 107 -2.50 -7.90 -11.66
N HIS A 108 -1.39 -7.38 -12.22
CA HIS A 108 -0.20 -6.97 -11.50
C HIS A 108 0.46 -5.72 -12.11
N LEU A 109 1.27 -5.03 -11.32
CA LEU A 109 2.12 -3.92 -11.78
C LEU A 109 3.60 -4.27 -11.87
N MET A 110 3.98 -5.55 -11.83
CA MET A 110 5.40 -5.97 -11.94
C MET A 110 6.07 -5.61 -13.28
N HIS A 111 5.33 -5.10 -14.27
CA HIS A 111 5.87 -4.52 -15.50
C HIS A 111 6.34 -3.06 -15.32
N GLN A 112 5.94 -2.41 -14.23
CA GLN A 112 6.39 -1.07 -13.84
C GLN A 112 7.68 -1.20 -13.01
N PRO A 113 8.73 -0.43 -13.32
CA PRO A 113 10.01 -0.55 -12.62
C PRO A 113 9.89 -0.26 -11.12
N GLU A 114 8.98 0.62 -10.71
CA GLU A 114 8.73 0.97 -9.32
C GLU A 114 8.23 -0.22 -8.48
N TRP A 115 7.42 -1.11 -9.08
CA TRP A 115 6.95 -2.33 -8.44
C TRP A 115 7.94 -3.48 -8.57
N ALA A 116 8.61 -3.60 -9.73
CA ALA A 116 9.61 -4.63 -9.95
C ALA A 116 10.76 -4.53 -8.93
N MET A 117 11.16 -3.32 -8.55
CA MET A 117 12.17 -3.05 -7.51
C MET A 117 11.80 -3.66 -6.13
N LEU A 118 10.51 -3.91 -5.85
CA LEU A 118 10.08 -4.49 -4.58
C LEU A 118 10.35 -5.99 -4.47
N LEU A 119 10.77 -6.63 -5.57
CA LEU A 119 11.22 -8.02 -5.56
C LEU A 119 12.59 -8.10 -4.88
N ASP A 120 12.75 -9.13 -4.06
CA ASP A 120 14.03 -9.52 -3.45
C ASP A 120 14.75 -8.40 -2.67
N LEU A 121 14.00 -7.54 -1.97
CA LEU A 121 14.57 -6.49 -1.12
C LEU A 121 15.47 -7.06 -0.01
N GLU A 122 16.70 -6.57 0.09
CA GLU A 122 17.69 -6.98 1.11
C GLU A 122 17.20 -6.83 2.56
N THR A 123 16.25 -5.92 2.79
CA THR A 123 15.62 -5.62 4.09
C THR A 123 14.47 -6.56 4.45
N VAL A 124 13.92 -7.31 3.49
CA VAL A 124 12.69 -8.13 3.69
C VAL A 124 12.92 -9.60 3.33
N THR A 125 13.72 -9.88 2.30
CA THR A 125 14.02 -11.23 1.82
C THR A 125 14.60 -12.16 2.89
N PRO A 126 15.54 -11.73 3.76
CA PRO A 126 16.03 -12.59 4.84
C PRO A 126 14.93 -12.96 5.83
N ILE A 127 14.03 -12.02 6.16
CA ILE A 127 12.89 -12.26 7.05
C ILE A 127 11.92 -13.28 6.43
N LEU A 128 11.56 -13.10 5.14
CA LEU A 128 10.68 -14.03 4.43
C LEU A 128 11.31 -15.43 4.34
N THR A 129 12.59 -15.52 3.99
CA THR A 129 13.31 -16.79 3.91
C THR A 129 13.31 -17.52 5.26
N ALA A 130 13.52 -16.78 6.36
CA ALA A 130 13.47 -17.36 7.70
C ALA A 130 12.06 -17.82 8.10
N ILE A 131 11.02 -17.03 7.79
CA ILE A 131 9.61 -17.40 8.04
C ILE A 131 9.21 -18.64 7.23
N PHE A 132 9.61 -18.74 5.97
CA PHE A 132 9.30 -19.91 5.13
C PHE A 132 10.22 -21.11 5.40
N GLY A 133 11.30 -20.93 6.16
CA GLY A 133 12.33 -21.94 6.39
C GLY A 133 13.05 -22.39 5.12
N SER A 134 12.93 -21.62 4.03
CA SER A 134 13.43 -21.99 2.70
C SER A 134 13.43 -20.77 1.77
N PRO A 135 14.44 -20.62 0.89
CA PRO A 135 14.43 -19.61 -0.16
C PRO A 135 13.55 -19.99 -1.36
N LYS A 136 12.96 -21.20 -1.35
CA LYS A 136 12.17 -21.74 -2.48
C LYS A 136 10.71 -21.27 -2.42
N TYR A 137 10.51 -19.96 -2.43
CA TYR A 137 9.20 -19.34 -2.62
C TYR A 137 9.24 -18.43 -3.85
N VAL A 138 8.06 -18.06 -4.34
CA VAL A 138 7.94 -17.17 -5.50
C VAL A 138 6.98 -16.03 -5.19
N ALA A 139 7.34 -14.82 -5.61
CA ALA A 139 6.39 -13.71 -5.65
C ALA A 139 5.33 -14.01 -6.71
N ARG A 140 4.09 -14.27 -6.28
CA ARG A 140 2.99 -14.59 -7.19
C ARG A 140 2.39 -13.36 -7.87
N GLY A 141 2.60 -12.16 -7.31
CA GLY A 141 2.02 -10.94 -7.84
C GLY A 141 2.40 -9.71 -7.04
N GLY A 142 2.17 -8.53 -7.63
CA GLY A 142 2.39 -7.24 -6.98
C GLY A 142 1.52 -6.16 -7.58
N GLY A 143 1.04 -5.25 -6.75
CA GLY A 143 0.17 -4.15 -7.18
C GLY A 143 -0.19 -3.26 -6.00
N GLY A 144 -0.87 -3.81 -5.00
CA GLY A 144 -1.37 -3.03 -3.88
C GLY A 144 -2.61 -2.22 -4.24
N ASP A 145 -3.00 -1.32 -3.35
CA ASP A 145 -4.26 -0.59 -3.39
C ASP A 145 -4.07 0.85 -2.94
N PHE A 146 -5.00 1.73 -3.31
CA PHE A 146 -5.09 3.08 -2.78
C PHE A 146 -6.54 3.48 -2.52
N CYS A 147 -6.71 4.40 -1.57
CA CYS A 147 -7.96 5.09 -1.31
C CYS A 147 -7.72 6.58 -1.53
N LEU A 148 -8.73 7.28 -2.07
CA LEU A 148 -8.70 8.73 -2.23
C LEU A 148 -9.06 9.48 -0.96
#